data_AF-A0A5X9DGW5-F1
#
_entry.id   AF-A0A5X9DGW5-F1
#
_cell.length_a   1.000
_cell.length_b   1.000
_cell.length_c   1.000
_cell.angle_alpha   90.00
_cell.angle_beta   90.00
_cell.angle_gamma   90.00
#
_symmetry.space_group_name_H-M   'P 1'
#
loop_
_entity.id
_entity.type
_entity.pdbx_description
1 polymer ?
#
loop_
_entity_poly.entity_id
_entity_poly.type
_entity_poly.pdbx_seq_one_letter_code
_entity_poly.pdbx_strand_id
1 'polypeptide(L)'
;FFVLVHAFVVNDFTVAYVAGNSNTQLPVWYRVAATWGAHEGSLLLWVLLMSGWTLAVAVFSRQVPADIVARVLAVMGMVCAGFLVFILFTSGPFARTLPAFPVEGRDLNPLLQDPGLIFHPPLLYMGYVGFSVAFAFAIAALLSGRLDSAFTRFARPWTLAAWVFLTLGIVLGSAWAYYELGWGGWWFWDPVENASFMPWLAGTALLHSLAVTEQRAGFKAWTLLLSICAFSLCLLGTFLVRSGVLVSVHAFASDPARGMFILAFMVLVTGGSLLLFAVRGHR
;
A
#
# COMPACT_ATOMS: atom_id res chain seq x y z
N PHE A 1 6.03 -6.01 -13.44
CA PHE A 1 6.81 -4.88 -12.88
C PHE A 1 8.14 -4.68 -13.60
N PHE A 2 9.07 -5.64 -13.60
CA PHE A 2 10.40 -5.46 -14.23
C PHE A 2 10.37 -5.11 -15.73
N VAL A 3 9.36 -5.56 -16.47
CA VAL A 3 9.16 -5.11 -17.86
C VAL A 3 8.94 -3.60 -17.97
N LEU A 4 8.23 -2.99 -17.01
CA LEU A 4 8.04 -1.54 -16.95
C LEU A 4 9.33 -0.82 -16.57
N VAL A 5 10.07 -1.35 -15.59
CA VAL A 5 11.41 -0.83 -15.22
C VAL A 5 12.32 -0.82 -16.45
N HIS A 6 12.35 -1.93 -17.19
CA HIS A 6 13.13 -2.02 -18.42
C HIS A 6 12.69 -0.96 -19.44
N ALA A 7 11.39 -0.77 -19.66
CA ALA A 7 10.87 0.26 -20.56
C ALA A 7 11.35 1.68 -20.18
N PHE A 8 11.38 2.02 -18.89
CA PHE A 8 11.98 3.28 -18.41
C PHE A 8 13.49 3.34 -18.64
N VAL A 9 14.23 2.27 -18.32
CA VAL A 9 15.70 2.23 -18.46
C VAL A 9 16.16 2.36 -19.90
N VAL A 10 15.39 1.83 -20.87
CA VAL A 10 15.70 1.96 -22.30
C VAL A 10 15.00 3.13 -22.97
N ASN A 11 14.23 3.93 -22.23
CA ASN A 11 13.43 5.04 -22.76
C ASN A 11 12.50 4.63 -23.90
N ASP A 12 11.73 3.55 -23.72
CA ASP A 12 10.70 3.13 -24.69
C ASP A 12 9.52 4.14 -24.67
N PHE A 13 9.68 5.23 -25.42
CA PHE A 13 8.69 6.32 -25.52
C PHE A 13 7.41 5.92 -26.27
N THR A 14 7.33 4.70 -26.80
CA THR A 14 6.05 4.18 -27.32
C THR A 14 5.08 3.80 -26.21
N VAL A 15 5.57 3.67 -24.97
CA VAL A 15 4.74 3.54 -23.76
C VAL A 15 4.40 4.94 -23.24
N ALA A 16 3.10 5.27 -23.20
CA ALA A 16 2.61 6.58 -22.78
C ALA A 16 3.16 7.02 -21.41
N TYR A 17 3.25 6.07 -20.48
CA TYR A 17 3.73 6.32 -19.13
C TYR A 17 5.22 6.70 -19.11
N VAL A 18 6.06 6.00 -19.89
CA VAL A 18 7.49 6.30 -20.02
C VAL A 18 7.70 7.65 -20.69
N ALA A 19 7.01 7.90 -21.81
CA ALA A 19 7.07 9.17 -22.53
C ALA A 19 6.60 10.37 -21.69
N GLY A 20 5.73 10.16 -20.70
CA GLY A 20 5.23 11.21 -19.82
C GLY A 20 6.12 11.54 -18.63
N ASN A 21 7.08 10.68 -18.26
CA ASN A 21 7.78 10.77 -16.96
C ASN A 21 9.29 10.46 -17.06
N SER A 22 9.87 10.50 -18.26
CA SER A 22 11.27 10.16 -18.48
C SER A 22 11.80 10.73 -19.79
N ASN A 23 13.10 11.01 -19.84
CA ASN A 23 13.83 11.44 -21.03
C ASN A 23 15.23 10.83 -21.07
N THR A 24 15.93 10.98 -22.19
CA THR A 24 17.28 10.42 -22.41
C THR A 24 18.37 11.02 -21.51
N GLN A 25 18.19 12.24 -21.02
CA GLN A 25 19.14 12.92 -20.13
C GLN A 25 18.91 12.59 -18.65
N LEU A 26 17.75 12.03 -18.30
CA LEU A 26 17.42 11.68 -16.92
C LEU A 26 18.36 10.55 -16.43
N PRO A 27 19.08 10.74 -15.32
CA PRO A 27 19.96 9.70 -14.78
C PRO A 27 19.23 8.37 -14.55
N VAL A 28 19.92 7.26 -14.78
CA VAL A 28 19.28 5.93 -14.82
C VAL A 28 18.57 5.54 -13.53
N TRP A 29 19.07 5.97 -12.36
CA TRP A 29 18.42 5.70 -11.07
C TRP A 29 17.08 6.41 -10.95
N TYR A 30 16.95 7.63 -11.48
CA TYR A 30 15.66 8.34 -11.54
C TYR A 30 14.74 7.76 -12.60
N ARG A 31 15.27 7.20 -13.69
CA ARG A 31 14.46 6.43 -14.65
C ARG A 31 13.88 5.17 -14.02
N VAL A 32 14.67 4.45 -13.21
CA VAL A 32 14.15 3.32 -12.42
C VAL A 32 13.07 3.81 -11.45
N ALA A 33 13.33 4.88 -10.69
CA ALA A 33 12.39 5.40 -9.69
C ALA A 33 11.12 6.01 -10.29
N ALA A 34 11.19 6.55 -11.51
CA ALA A 34 10.03 7.02 -12.27
C ALA A 34 8.99 5.91 -12.49
N THR A 35 9.40 4.63 -12.43
CA THR A 35 8.51 3.46 -12.46
C THR A 35 7.45 3.48 -11.35
N TRP A 36 7.65 4.21 -10.26
CA TRP A 36 6.64 4.39 -9.21
C TRP A 36 6.36 5.87 -8.90
N GLY A 37 6.86 6.79 -9.70
CA GLY A 37 6.65 8.23 -9.53
C GLY A 37 5.24 8.73 -9.88
N ALA A 38 4.44 7.92 -10.58
CA ALA A 38 3.06 8.26 -10.93
C ALA A 38 2.10 7.10 -10.63
N HIS A 39 0.81 7.30 -10.95
CA HIS A 39 -0.26 6.42 -10.54
C HIS A 39 -0.12 4.96 -10.97
N GLU A 40 0.10 4.72 -12.27
CA GLU A 40 0.05 3.41 -12.91
C GLU A 40 1.17 2.51 -12.38
N GLY A 41 2.37 3.08 -12.30
CA GLY A 41 3.56 2.39 -11.85
C GLY A 41 3.57 2.08 -10.36
N SER A 42 3.16 3.04 -9.55
CA SER A 42 3.06 2.86 -8.09
C SER A 42 2.03 1.81 -7.68
N LEU A 43 0.94 1.63 -8.44
CA LEU A 43 -0.01 0.53 -8.21
C LEU A 43 0.57 -0.82 -8.64
N LEU A 44 1.36 -0.86 -9.71
CA LEU A 44 2.07 -2.07 -10.08
C LEU A 44 3.14 -2.46 -9.04
N LEU A 45 3.80 -1.47 -8.43
CA LEU A 45 4.67 -1.66 -7.26
C LEU A 45 3.87 -2.22 -6.08
N TRP A 46 2.70 -1.64 -5.77
CA TRP A 46 1.81 -2.13 -4.72
C TRP A 46 1.49 -3.62 -4.89
N VAL A 47 1.08 -4.04 -6.10
CA VAL A 47 0.78 -5.45 -6.40
C VAL A 47 2.02 -6.34 -6.28
N LEU A 48 3.20 -5.86 -6.70
CA LEU A 48 4.46 -6.58 -6.51
C LEU A 48 4.76 -6.82 -5.04
N LEU A 49 4.67 -5.77 -4.20
CA LEU A 49 4.93 -5.87 -2.77
C LEU A 49 3.88 -6.75 -2.09
N MET A 50 2.62 -6.67 -2.52
CA MET A 50 1.54 -7.52 -2.01
C MET A 50 1.78 -8.99 -2.31
N SER A 51 2.21 -9.29 -3.54
CA SER A 51 2.61 -10.64 -3.93
C SER A 51 3.83 -11.12 -3.12
N GLY A 52 4.78 -10.22 -2.82
CA GLY A 52 5.92 -10.50 -1.95
C GLY A 52 5.50 -10.85 -0.52
N TRP A 53 4.60 -10.08 0.09
CA TRP A 53 4.02 -10.40 1.40
C TRP A 53 3.24 -11.71 1.38
N THR A 54 2.42 -11.97 0.35
CA THR A 54 1.68 -13.24 0.19
C THR A 54 2.64 -14.42 0.09
N LEU A 55 3.72 -14.30 -0.68
CA LEU A 55 4.76 -15.33 -0.77
C LEU A 55 5.45 -15.55 0.58
N ALA A 56 5.80 -14.46 1.28
CA ALA A 56 6.41 -14.55 2.60
C ALA A 56 5.49 -15.29 3.59
N VAL A 57 4.20 -14.98 3.61
CA VAL A 57 3.21 -15.69 4.44
C VAL A 57 3.18 -17.17 4.07
N ALA A 58 3.12 -17.52 2.78
CA ALA A 58 3.10 -18.90 2.31
C ALA A 58 4.34 -19.70 2.71
N VAL A 59 5.52 -19.06 2.72
CA VAL A 59 6.80 -19.72 3.04
C VAL A 59 7.04 -19.82 4.54
N PHE A 60 6.76 -18.75 5.30
CA PHE A 60 7.16 -18.63 6.71
C PHE A 60 6.05 -19.01 7.71
N SER A 61 4.81 -19.22 7.28
CA SER A 61 3.68 -19.58 8.17
C SER A 61 3.44 -21.09 8.29
N ARG A 62 4.47 -21.94 8.12
CA ARG A 62 4.34 -23.41 8.13
C ARG A 62 3.85 -24.00 9.45
N GLN A 63 3.98 -23.26 10.56
CA GLN A 63 3.51 -23.67 11.89
C GLN A 63 2.02 -23.38 12.10
N VAL A 64 1.39 -22.65 11.19
CA VAL A 64 -0.04 -22.32 11.23
C VAL A 64 -0.83 -23.46 10.59
N PRO A 65 -2.01 -23.84 11.13
CA PRO A 65 -2.90 -24.81 10.50
C PRO A 65 -3.17 -24.46 9.02
N ALA A 66 -3.09 -25.47 8.15
CA ALA A 66 -3.15 -25.28 6.69
C ALA A 66 -4.48 -24.63 6.24
N ASP A 67 -5.58 -24.91 6.94
CA ASP A 67 -6.88 -24.30 6.66
C ASP A 67 -6.91 -22.80 6.97
N ILE A 68 -6.17 -22.34 7.98
CA ILE A 68 -6.04 -20.91 8.29
C ILE A 68 -5.13 -20.24 7.26
N VAL A 69 -3.96 -20.82 6.95
CA VAL A 69 -3.04 -20.26 5.93
C VAL A 69 -3.74 -20.14 4.58
N ALA A 70 -4.49 -21.16 4.16
CA ALA A 70 -5.24 -21.12 2.91
C ALA A 70 -6.23 -19.94 2.87
N ARG A 71 -6.94 -19.66 3.98
CA ARG A 71 -7.85 -18.52 4.08
C ARG A 71 -7.12 -17.19 4.06
N VAL A 72 -5.98 -17.08 4.76
CA VAL A 72 -5.15 -15.86 4.75
C VAL A 72 -4.68 -15.56 3.32
N LEU A 73 -4.11 -16.55 2.64
CA LEU A 73 -3.65 -16.41 1.25
C LEU A 73 -4.82 -16.10 0.30
N ALA A 74 -5.99 -16.70 0.50
CA ALA A 74 -7.18 -16.39 -0.29
C ALA A 74 -7.64 -14.94 -0.09
N VAL A 75 -7.65 -14.43 1.14
CA VAL A 75 -8.02 -13.03 1.43
C VAL A 75 -7.02 -12.06 0.82
N MET A 76 -5.71 -12.30 0.99
CA MET A 76 -4.67 -11.48 0.34
C MET A 76 -4.79 -11.53 -1.19
N GLY A 77 -5.07 -12.72 -1.74
CA GLY A 77 -5.30 -12.93 -3.17
C GLY A 77 -6.51 -12.18 -3.70
N MET A 78 -7.64 -12.15 -2.96
CA MET A 78 -8.82 -11.37 -3.33
C MET A 78 -8.53 -9.87 -3.35
N VAL A 79 -7.81 -9.36 -2.35
CA VAL A 79 -7.41 -7.94 -2.32
C VAL A 79 -6.46 -7.63 -3.48
N CYS A 80 -5.47 -8.48 -3.73
CA CYS A 80 -4.54 -8.36 -4.85
C CYS A 80 -5.28 -8.38 -6.20
N ALA A 81 -6.24 -9.28 -6.38
CA ALA A 81 -7.09 -9.35 -7.57
C ALA A 81 -7.90 -8.05 -7.77
N GLY A 82 -8.41 -7.45 -6.71
CA GLY A 82 -9.07 -6.14 -6.78
C GLY A 82 -8.14 -5.03 -7.31
N PHE A 83 -6.89 -4.97 -6.84
CA PHE A 83 -5.90 -4.03 -7.37
C PHE A 83 -5.47 -4.37 -8.81
N LEU A 84 -5.44 -5.64 -9.20
CA LEU A 84 -5.19 -6.02 -10.59
C LEU A 84 -6.33 -5.57 -11.51
N VAL A 85 -7.58 -5.77 -11.11
CA VAL A 85 -8.76 -5.24 -11.81
C VAL A 85 -8.67 -3.72 -11.94
N PHE A 86 -8.30 -3.02 -10.86
CA PHE A 86 -8.07 -1.57 -10.89
C PHE A 86 -7.06 -1.16 -11.97
N ILE A 87 -5.89 -1.79 -11.98
CA ILE A 87 -4.82 -1.54 -12.94
C ILE A 87 -5.30 -1.79 -14.37
N LEU A 88 -5.96 -2.92 -14.62
CA LEU A 88 -6.41 -3.31 -15.96
C LEU A 88 -7.42 -2.33 -16.56
N PHE A 89 -8.37 -1.85 -15.75
CA PHE A 89 -9.47 -1.02 -16.26
C PHE A 89 -9.25 0.48 -16.17
N THR A 90 -8.41 0.96 -15.26
CA THR A 90 -8.32 2.42 -14.98
C THR A 90 -6.91 2.98 -14.93
N SER A 91 -5.88 2.14 -14.74
CA SER A 91 -4.51 2.61 -14.49
C SER A 91 -3.45 1.74 -15.17
N GLY A 92 -3.68 1.41 -16.45
CA GLY A 92 -2.82 0.52 -17.21
C GLY A 92 -1.45 1.15 -17.51
N PRO A 93 -0.33 0.64 -16.96
CA PRO A 93 0.99 1.25 -17.13
C PRO A 93 1.62 1.03 -18.52
N PHE A 94 1.01 0.19 -19.35
CA PHE A 94 1.54 -0.21 -20.66
C PHE A 94 0.72 0.33 -21.82
N ALA A 95 -0.10 1.36 -21.60
CA ALA A 95 -0.81 2.05 -22.67
C ALA A 95 0.20 2.52 -23.72
N ARG A 96 -0.05 2.17 -24.99
CA ARG A 96 0.83 2.49 -26.12
C ARG A 96 0.27 3.67 -26.90
N THR A 97 1.14 4.52 -27.42
CA THR A 97 0.78 5.68 -28.26
C THR A 97 1.05 5.44 -29.74
N LEU A 98 1.22 4.18 -30.16
CA LEU A 98 1.54 3.85 -31.55
C LEU A 98 0.41 4.24 -32.53
N PRO A 99 0.74 4.77 -33.72
CA PRO A 99 2.08 5.09 -34.22
C PRO A 99 2.61 6.47 -33.75
N ALA A 100 1.79 7.27 -33.09
CA ALA A 100 2.10 8.64 -32.66
C ALA A 100 2.84 8.69 -31.31
N PHE A 101 4.12 8.34 -31.29
CA PHE A 101 4.99 8.47 -30.12
C PHE A 101 6.05 9.57 -30.31
N PRO A 102 6.49 10.26 -29.24
CA PRO A 102 7.48 11.31 -29.37
C PRO A 102 8.90 10.73 -29.51
N VAL A 103 9.79 11.50 -30.15
CA VAL A 103 11.22 11.15 -30.26
C VAL A 103 11.93 11.25 -28.90
N GLU A 104 11.48 12.17 -28.05
CA GLU A 104 12.01 12.40 -26.71
C GLU A 104 10.84 12.52 -25.73
N GLY A 105 10.99 11.95 -24.53
CA GLY A 105 9.97 12.01 -23.50
C GLY A 105 9.98 13.31 -22.69
N ARG A 106 8.96 13.48 -21.85
CA ARG A 106 8.87 14.58 -20.88
C ARG A 106 9.77 14.31 -19.69
N ASP A 107 10.02 15.33 -18.89
CA ASP A 107 10.81 15.13 -17.68
C ASP A 107 10.00 14.49 -16.53
N LEU A 108 10.71 13.83 -15.61
CA LEU A 108 10.16 13.51 -14.30
C LEU A 108 9.95 14.82 -13.54
N ASN A 109 8.87 14.94 -12.76
CA ASN A 109 8.62 16.11 -11.94
C ASN A 109 9.90 16.48 -11.15
N PRO A 110 10.40 17.74 -11.23
CA PRO A 110 11.65 18.13 -10.60
C PRO A 110 11.73 17.80 -9.11
N LEU A 111 10.61 17.92 -8.37
CA LEU A 111 10.54 17.58 -6.95
C LEU A 111 10.78 16.09 -6.70
N LEU A 112 10.52 15.23 -7.69
CA LEU A 112 10.71 13.79 -7.61
C LEU A 112 12.11 13.33 -8.04
N GLN A 113 12.95 14.24 -8.55
CA GLN A 113 14.34 13.94 -8.93
C GLN A 113 15.28 13.95 -7.72
N ASP A 114 14.87 13.27 -6.65
CA ASP A 114 15.55 13.25 -5.36
C ASP A 114 15.71 11.79 -4.85
N PRO A 115 16.81 11.44 -4.13
CA PRO A 115 16.97 10.11 -3.53
C PRO A 115 15.78 9.66 -2.64
N GLY A 116 15.04 10.59 -2.07
CA GLY A 116 13.78 10.39 -1.36
C GLY A 116 12.78 9.58 -2.19
N LEU A 117 12.58 9.91 -3.47
CA LEU A 117 11.70 9.11 -4.36
C LEU A 117 12.16 7.65 -4.46
N ILE A 118 13.47 7.40 -4.40
CA ILE A 118 14.02 6.04 -4.57
C ILE A 118 13.67 5.16 -3.36
N PHE A 119 13.77 5.70 -2.14
CA PHE A 119 13.68 4.92 -0.91
C PHE A 119 12.34 5.03 -0.19
N HIS A 120 11.76 6.23 -0.14
CA HIS A 120 10.57 6.49 0.67
C HIS A 120 9.33 5.71 0.19
N PRO A 121 8.89 5.79 -1.09
CA PRO A 121 7.67 5.12 -1.54
C PRO A 121 7.70 3.59 -1.39
N PRO A 122 8.79 2.87 -1.73
CA PRO A 122 8.87 1.43 -1.48
C PRO A 122 8.72 1.05 -0.01
N LEU A 123 9.33 1.80 0.91
CA LEU A 123 9.22 1.53 2.35
C LEU A 123 7.81 1.85 2.88
N LEU A 124 7.23 2.98 2.46
CA LEU A 124 5.86 3.34 2.80
C LEU A 124 4.86 2.27 2.33
N TYR A 125 4.98 1.81 1.09
CA TYR A 125 4.12 0.76 0.55
C TYR A 125 4.37 -0.62 1.17
N MET A 126 5.61 -0.95 1.52
CA MET A 126 5.89 -2.15 2.31
C MET A 126 5.11 -2.14 3.63
N GLY A 127 4.99 -0.98 4.27
CA GLY A 127 4.16 -0.79 5.46
C GLY A 127 2.66 -0.91 5.19
N TYR A 128 2.13 -0.13 4.24
CA TYR A 128 0.69 -0.14 3.91
C TYR A 128 0.20 -1.52 3.49
N VAL A 129 0.93 -2.14 2.57
CA VAL A 129 0.61 -3.47 2.07
C VAL A 129 0.84 -4.52 3.15
N GLY A 130 1.84 -4.34 4.01
CA GLY A 130 2.12 -5.25 5.13
C GLY A 130 0.94 -5.39 6.10
N PHE A 131 0.20 -4.32 6.37
CA PHE A 131 -1.01 -4.40 7.21
C PHE A 131 -2.11 -5.28 6.61
N SER A 132 -2.09 -5.56 5.30
CA SER A 132 -3.01 -6.52 4.68
C SER A 132 -2.84 -7.95 5.23
N VAL A 133 -1.65 -8.29 5.75
CA VAL A 133 -1.40 -9.59 6.37
C VAL A 133 -2.16 -9.71 7.68
N ALA A 134 -2.04 -8.71 8.56
CA ALA A 134 -2.78 -8.66 9.83
C ALA A 134 -4.30 -8.67 9.59
N PHE A 135 -4.76 -7.88 8.62
CA PHE A 135 -6.13 -7.91 8.12
C PHE A 135 -6.56 -9.32 7.68
N ALA A 136 -5.79 -9.97 6.82
CA ALA A 136 -6.13 -11.30 6.29
C ALA A 136 -6.20 -12.37 7.38
N PHE A 137 -5.30 -12.32 8.37
CA PHE A 137 -5.39 -13.17 9.56
C PHE A 137 -6.69 -12.91 10.34
N ALA A 138 -7.08 -11.64 10.54
CA ALA A 138 -8.30 -11.30 11.27
C ALA A 138 -9.56 -11.80 10.54
N ILE A 139 -9.61 -11.64 9.21
CA ILE A 139 -10.70 -12.20 8.39
C ILE A 139 -10.72 -13.72 8.46
N ALA A 140 -9.55 -14.38 8.34
CA ALA A 140 -9.46 -15.84 8.44
C ALA A 140 -9.96 -16.36 9.79
N ALA A 141 -9.64 -15.67 10.88
CA ALA A 141 -10.10 -15.99 12.23
C ALA A 141 -11.62 -15.82 12.39
N LEU A 142 -12.19 -14.73 11.88
CA LEU A 142 -13.65 -14.52 11.87
C LEU A 142 -14.39 -15.58 11.03
N LEU A 143 -13.82 -15.97 9.88
CA LEU A 143 -14.38 -17.02 9.04
C LEU A 143 -14.29 -18.40 9.69
N SER A 144 -13.26 -18.67 10.49
CA SER A 144 -13.05 -19.97 11.15
C SER A 144 -13.76 -20.08 12.50
N GLY A 145 -14.10 -18.94 13.13
CA GLY A 145 -14.58 -18.91 14.51
C GLY A 145 -13.49 -19.27 15.53
N ARG A 146 -12.21 -19.29 15.13
CA ARG A 146 -11.09 -19.62 16.00
C ARG A 146 -10.34 -18.35 16.38
N LEU A 147 -10.74 -17.74 17.50
CA LEU A 147 -10.08 -16.59 18.13
C LEU A 147 -9.21 -17.05 19.31
N ASP A 148 -8.27 -17.94 19.02
CA ASP A 148 -7.30 -18.44 19.99
C ASP A 148 -6.04 -17.56 20.05
N SER A 149 -5.23 -17.76 21.10
CA SER A 149 -3.96 -17.05 21.27
C SER A 149 -2.93 -17.43 20.18
N ALA A 150 -3.15 -18.55 19.47
CA ALA A 150 -2.33 -18.95 18.34
C ALA A 150 -2.43 -17.91 17.20
N PHE A 151 -3.63 -17.45 16.85
CA PHE A 151 -3.84 -16.36 15.89
C PHE A 151 -2.98 -15.12 16.22
N THR A 152 -3.00 -14.65 17.47
CA THR A 152 -2.28 -13.42 17.85
C THR A 152 -0.77 -13.59 17.79
N ARG A 153 -0.26 -14.76 18.18
CA ARG A 153 1.16 -15.09 18.09
C ARG A 153 1.65 -15.07 16.64
N PHE A 154 0.82 -15.55 15.71
CA PHE A 154 1.17 -15.54 14.29
C PHE A 154 1.06 -14.17 13.65
N ALA A 155 0.03 -13.38 13.98
CA ALA A 155 -0.17 -12.05 13.39
C ALA A 155 0.86 -11.01 13.86
N ARG A 156 1.31 -11.08 15.12
CA ARG A 156 2.21 -10.09 15.74
C ARG A 156 3.51 -9.80 14.97
N PRO A 157 4.33 -10.77 14.55
CA PRO A 157 5.55 -10.48 13.79
C PRO A 157 5.27 -9.79 12.44
N TRP A 158 4.18 -10.16 11.76
CA TRP A 158 3.78 -9.52 10.50
C TRP A 158 3.36 -8.06 10.72
N THR A 159 2.53 -7.81 11.73
CA THR A 159 2.11 -6.46 12.12
C THR A 159 3.32 -5.59 12.50
N LEU A 160 4.27 -6.15 13.24
CA LEU A 160 5.48 -5.43 13.63
C LEU A 160 6.33 -5.07 12.41
N ALA A 161 6.54 -6.02 11.49
CA ALA A 161 7.30 -5.75 10.27
C ALA A 161 6.63 -4.66 9.42
N ALA A 162 5.30 -4.73 9.22
CA ALA A 162 4.54 -3.68 8.53
C ALA A 162 4.67 -2.31 9.21
N TRP A 163 4.56 -2.27 10.54
CA TRP A 163 4.68 -1.05 11.33
C TRP A 163 6.10 -0.46 11.25
N VAL A 164 7.15 -1.28 11.28
CA VAL A 164 8.55 -0.83 11.11
C VAL A 164 8.75 -0.21 9.73
N PHE A 165 8.30 -0.88 8.66
CA PHE A 165 8.40 -0.32 7.31
C PHE A 165 7.62 0.98 7.16
N LEU A 166 6.41 1.07 7.72
CA LEU A 166 5.63 2.31 7.71
C LEU A 166 6.35 3.42 8.48
N THR A 167 6.96 3.11 9.64
CA THR A 167 7.73 4.07 10.42
C THR A 167 8.93 4.60 9.64
N LEU A 168 9.70 3.72 9.00
CA LEU A 168 10.83 4.11 8.15
C LEU A 168 10.37 4.94 6.95
N GLY A 169 9.26 4.54 6.31
CA GLY A 169 8.62 5.31 5.24
C GLY A 169 8.28 6.71 5.70
N ILE A 170 7.54 6.86 6.80
CA ILE A 170 7.17 8.17 7.36
C ILE A 170 8.43 9.00 7.64
N VAL A 171 9.40 8.48 8.40
CA VAL A 171 10.63 9.22 8.76
C VAL A 171 11.41 9.71 7.54
N LEU A 172 11.57 8.87 6.51
CA LEU A 172 12.26 9.29 5.28
C LEU A 172 11.46 10.33 4.49
N GLY A 173 10.14 10.18 4.45
CA GLY A 173 9.25 11.17 3.83
C GLY A 173 9.31 12.51 4.57
N SER A 174 9.35 12.48 5.90
CA SER A 174 9.53 13.64 6.76
C SER A 174 10.82 14.39 6.46
N ALA A 175 11.93 13.64 6.41
CA ALA A 175 13.23 14.22 6.13
C ALA A 175 13.24 14.87 4.75
N TRP A 176 12.71 14.17 3.74
CA TRP A 176 12.59 14.68 2.37
C TRP A 176 11.76 15.96 2.28
N ALA A 177 10.53 15.94 2.79
CA ALA A 177 9.66 17.11 2.79
C ALA A 177 10.30 18.29 3.55
N TYR A 178 11.02 18.03 4.64
CA TYR A 178 11.67 19.08 5.41
C TYR A 178 12.74 19.85 4.63
N TYR A 179 13.61 19.17 3.87
CA TYR A 179 14.66 19.88 3.11
C TYR A 179 14.19 20.35 1.75
N GLU A 180 13.25 19.65 1.10
CA GLU A 180 12.75 20.01 -0.23
C GLU A 180 11.75 21.17 -0.16
N LEU A 181 10.88 21.17 0.86
CA LEU A 181 9.78 22.14 1.00
C LEU A 181 9.97 23.10 2.20
N GLY A 182 11.02 22.90 3.01
CA GLY A 182 11.38 23.77 4.13
C GLY A 182 10.51 23.60 5.39
N TRP A 183 10.60 24.56 6.31
CA TRP A 183 9.94 24.51 7.64
C TRP A 183 8.40 24.54 7.58
N GLY A 184 7.82 24.88 6.42
CA GLY A 184 6.37 24.78 6.14
C GLY A 184 6.00 23.57 5.27
N GLY A 185 6.98 22.76 4.87
CA GLY A 185 6.85 21.58 4.04
C GLY A 185 6.55 20.29 4.80
N TRP A 186 6.98 20.23 6.07
CA TRP A 186 6.76 19.15 7.03
C TRP A 186 6.48 19.74 8.42
N TRP A 187 5.50 19.40 9.24
CA TRP A 187 4.22 18.70 9.08
C TRP A 187 3.13 19.78 9.07
N PHE A 188 2.69 20.24 7.91
CA PHE A 188 1.71 21.34 7.85
C PHE A 188 0.26 20.83 7.90
N TRP A 189 0.04 19.70 8.58
CA TRP A 189 -1.22 18.95 8.53
C TRP A 189 -1.64 18.63 7.10
N ASP A 190 -0.67 18.39 6.22
CA ASP A 190 -0.94 18.07 4.84
C ASP A 190 -1.72 16.73 4.74
N PRO A 191 -2.73 16.61 3.84
CA PRO A 191 -3.53 15.39 3.73
C PRO A 191 -2.74 14.11 3.46
N VAL A 192 -1.63 14.17 2.70
CA VAL A 192 -0.81 13.00 2.37
C VAL A 192 -0.02 12.55 3.60
N GLU A 193 0.50 13.47 4.40
CA GLU A 193 1.18 13.17 5.67
C GLU A 193 0.21 12.49 6.64
N ASN A 194 -0.97 13.10 6.85
CA ASN A 194 -2.01 12.54 7.73
C ASN A 194 -2.52 11.18 7.26
N ALA A 195 -2.62 10.96 5.94
CA ALA A 195 -3.01 9.68 5.36
C ALA A 195 -2.09 8.53 5.79
N SER A 196 -0.79 8.80 5.96
CA SER A 196 0.19 7.81 6.45
C SER A 196 0.20 7.65 7.96
N PHE A 197 -0.18 8.70 8.69
CA PHE A 197 -0.19 8.70 10.15
C PHE A 197 -1.34 7.89 10.76
N MET A 198 -2.53 7.97 10.17
CA MET A 198 -3.71 7.25 10.65
C MET A 198 -3.49 5.73 10.78
N PRO A 199 -3.01 5.01 9.74
CA PRO A 199 -2.71 3.58 9.88
C PRO A 199 -1.54 3.31 10.82
N TRP A 200 -0.58 4.24 10.96
CA TRP A 200 0.50 4.11 11.94
C TRP A 200 -0.03 4.11 13.38
N LEU A 201 -0.95 5.03 13.72
CA LEU A 201 -1.62 5.06 15.03
C LEU A 201 -2.42 3.80 15.29
N ALA A 202 -3.23 3.36 14.32
CA ALA A 202 -4.00 2.12 14.43
C ALA A 202 -3.09 0.89 14.57
N GLY A 203 -1.97 0.86 13.83
CA GLY A 203 -0.95 -0.18 13.91
C GLY A 203 -0.25 -0.21 15.27
N THR A 204 0.07 0.95 15.84
CA THR A 204 0.62 1.07 17.19
C THR A 204 -0.36 0.50 18.22
N ALA A 205 -1.64 0.89 18.15
CA ALA A 205 -2.67 0.34 19.03
C ALA A 205 -2.85 -1.18 18.83
N LEU A 206 -2.79 -1.65 17.59
CA LEU A 206 -2.88 -3.07 17.24
C LEU A 206 -1.72 -3.88 17.85
N LEU A 207 -0.49 -3.38 17.81
CA LEU A 207 0.67 -4.05 18.43
C LEU A 207 0.50 -4.23 19.93
N HIS A 208 -0.03 -3.22 20.62
CA HIS A 208 -0.32 -3.30 22.05
C HIS A 208 -1.48 -4.27 22.32
N SER A 209 -2.54 -4.21 21.51
CA SER A 209 -3.67 -5.12 21.60
C SER A 209 -3.24 -6.58 21.42
N LEU A 210 -2.44 -6.87 20.39
CA LEU A 210 -1.88 -8.20 20.12
C LEU A 210 -1.05 -8.72 21.29
N ALA A 211 -0.21 -7.88 21.90
CA ALA A 211 0.59 -8.27 23.06
C ALA A 211 -0.28 -8.65 24.28
N VAL A 212 -1.33 -7.87 24.56
CA VAL A 212 -2.25 -8.17 25.66
C VAL A 212 -3.08 -9.42 25.38
N THR A 213 -3.55 -9.60 24.14
CA THR A 213 -4.32 -10.79 23.76
C THR A 213 -3.49 -12.06 23.81
N GLU A 214 -2.22 -12.00 23.39
CA GLU A 214 -1.30 -13.13 23.47
C GLU A 214 -1.03 -13.54 24.93
N GLN A 215 -0.80 -12.57 25.82
CA GLN A 215 -0.41 -12.84 27.21
C GLN A 215 -1.58 -13.12 28.15
N ARG A 216 -2.73 -12.47 27.95
CA ARG A 216 -3.85 -12.45 28.92
C ARG A 216 -5.18 -12.89 28.32
N ALA A 217 -5.22 -13.27 27.04
CA ALA A 217 -6.44 -13.59 26.30
C ALA A 217 -7.53 -12.49 26.29
N GLY A 218 -7.18 -11.26 26.71
CA GLY A 218 -8.06 -10.08 26.68
C GLY A 218 -8.05 -9.36 25.33
N PHE A 219 -8.95 -8.40 25.12
CA PHE A 219 -9.00 -7.53 23.92
C PHE A 219 -9.12 -8.20 22.55
N LYS A 220 -9.53 -9.48 22.47
CA LYS A 220 -9.68 -10.20 21.19
C LYS A 220 -10.49 -9.43 20.14
N ALA A 221 -11.65 -8.92 20.53
CA ALA A 221 -12.51 -8.13 19.63
C ALA A 221 -11.81 -6.84 19.15
N TRP A 222 -11.08 -6.16 20.04
CA TRP A 222 -10.30 -4.98 19.69
C TRP A 222 -9.14 -5.32 18.76
N THR A 223 -8.45 -6.44 18.94
CA THR A 223 -7.38 -6.88 18.03
C THR A 223 -7.92 -7.11 16.62
N LEU A 224 -9.07 -7.77 16.49
CA LEU A 224 -9.72 -7.97 15.18
C LEU A 224 -10.13 -6.63 14.56
N LEU A 225 -10.81 -5.78 15.33
CA LEU A 225 -11.25 -4.48 14.86
C LEU A 225 -10.07 -3.60 14.43
N LEU A 226 -9.00 -3.53 15.23
CA LEU A 226 -7.79 -2.77 14.91
C LEU A 226 -7.05 -3.33 13.69
N SER A 227 -7.06 -4.66 13.49
CA SER A 227 -6.52 -5.28 12.27
C SER A 227 -7.30 -4.87 11.02
N ILE A 228 -8.63 -4.79 11.14
CA ILE A 228 -9.51 -4.29 10.08
C ILE A 228 -9.27 -2.80 9.83
N CYS A 229 -9.28 -1.99 10.89
CA CYS A 229 -9.11 -0.55 10.81
C CYS A 229 -7.74 -0.15 10.24
N ALA A 230 -6.64 -0.78 10.67
CA ALA A 230 -5.30 -0.43 10.19
C ALA A 230 -5.18 -0.55 8.66
N PHE A 231 -5.62 -1.68 8.09
CA PHE A 231 -5.60 -1.86 6.64
C PHE A 231 -6.64 -0.98 5.92
N SER A 232 -7.82 -0.80 6.53
CA SER A 232 -8.86 0.10 5.98
C SER A 232 -8.36 1.55 5.88
N LEU A 233 -7.56 2.00 6.86
CA LEU A 233 -6.94 3.32 6.86
C LEU A 233 -5.82 3.43 5.81
N CYS A 234 -5.10 2.35 5.50
CA CYS A 234 -4.19 2.33 4.36
C CYS A 234 -4.93 2.49 3.01
N LEU A 235 -6.10 1.85 2.85
CA LEU A 235 -6.95 2.02 1.67
C LEU A 235 -7.53 3.42 1.59
N LEU A 236 -7.99 3.97 2.73
CA LEU A 236 -8.45 5.35 2.83
C LEU A 236 -7.34 6.33 2.43
N GLY A 237 -6.13 6.15 2.96
CA GLY A 237 -4.98 6.97 2.58
C GLY A 237 -4.71 6.90 1.08
N THR A 238 -4.78 5.70 0.50
CA THR A 238 -4.64 5.51 -0.96
C THR A 238 -5.71 6.26 -1.75
N PHE A 239 -6.95 6.27 -1.27
CA PHE A 239 -8.04 7.05 -1.86
C PHE A 239 -7.78 8.56 -1.75
N LEU A 240 -7.45 9.07 -0.55
CA LEU A 240 -7.24 10.49 -0.32
C LEU A 240 -6.12 11.07 -1.20
N VAL A 241 -5.00 10.36 -1.30
CA VAL A 241 -3.82 10.82 -2.06
C VAL A 241 -4.04 10.75 -3.58
N ARG A 242 -4.95 9.92 -4.07
CA ARG A 242 -5.10 9.66 -5.52
C ARG A 242 -6.39 10.17 -6.15
N SER A 243 -7.40 10.49 -5.34
CA SER A 243 -8.71 10.92 -5.83
C SER A 243 -8.76 12.39 -6.26
N GLY A 244 -7.84 13.22 -5.77
CA GLY A 244 -7.90 14.68 -5.95
C GLY A 244 -9.00 15.36 -5.14
N VAL A 245 -9.65 14.65 -4.20
CA VAL A 245 -10.70 15.22 -3.32
C VAL A 245 -10.12 16.23 -2.33
N LEU A 246 -8.86 16.07 -1.94
CA LEU A 246 -8.14 17.00 -1.07
C LEU A 246 -6.95 17.61 -1.83
N VAL A 247 -6.70 18.89 -1.57
CA VAL A 247 -5.52 19.61 -2.09
C VAL A 247 -4.33 19.27 -1.19
N SER A 248 -3.21 18.87 -1.78
CA SER A 248 -1.97 18.55 -1.07
C SER A 248 -0.76 18.93 -1.92
N VAL A 249 0.31 19.39 -1.27
CA VAL A 249 1.59 19.69 -1.91
C VAL A 249 2.38 18.43 -2.28
N HIS A 250 2.01 17.28 -1.69
CA HIS A 250 2.63 15.97 -1.92
C HIS A 250 1.82 15.10 -2.91
N ALA A 251 0.73 15.65 -3.50
CA ALA A 251 -0.07 14.96 -4.49
C ALA A 251 0.47 15.21 -5.91
N PHE A 252 1.27 14.27 -6.43
CA PHE A 252 1.89 14.37 -7.75
C PHE A 252 1.05 13.76 -8.89
N ALA A 253 0.02 13.01 -8.52
CA ALA A 253 -0.92 12.42 -9.47
C ALA A 253 -2.31 12.39 -8.81
N SER A 254 -3.33 12.86 -9.52
CA SER A 254 -4.73 12.80 -9.08
C SER A 254 -5.66 12.57 -10.27
N ASP A 255 -6.60 11.64 -10.13
CA ASP A 255 -7.60 11.33 -11.15
C ASP A 255 -8.92 10.92 -10.47
N PRO A 256 -10.01 11.71 -10.62
CA PRO A 256 -11.30 11.41 -10.01
C PRO A 256 -11.86 10.04 -10.39
N ALA A 257 -11.67 9.57 -11.63
CA ALA A 257 -12.18 8.28 -12.07
C ALA A 257 -11.46 7.13 -11.35
N ARG A 258 -10.14 7.26 -11.15
CA ARG A 258 -9.35 6.33 -10.34
C ARG A 258 -9.75 6.39 -8.87
N GLY A 259 -10.01 7.60 -8.36
CA GLY A 259 -10.53 7.82 -7.01
C GLY A 259 -11.84 7.06 -6.75
N MET A 260 -12.80 7.11 -7.68
CA MET A 260 -14.08 6.41 -7.56
C MET A 260 -13.92 4.88 -7.50
N PHE A 261 -13.01 4.31 -8.27
CA PHE A 261 -12.72 2.88 -8.17
C PHE A 261 -12.16 2.53 -6.79
N ILE A 262 -11.17 3.27 -6.31
CA ILE A 262 -10.54 3.01 -5.00
C ILE A 262 -11.59 3.15 -3.89
N LEU A 263 -12.49 4.14 -3.98
CA LEU A 263 -13.59 4.33 -3.04
C LEU A 263 -14.52 3.12 -3.01
N ALA A 264 -14.98 2.66 -4.18
CA ALA A 264 -15.85 1.49 -4.28
C ALA A 264 -15.16 0.23 -3.74
N PHE A 265 -13.88 0.05 -4.07
CA PHE A 265 -13.07 -1.05 -3.56
C PHE A 265 -12.89 -0.99 -2.03
N MET A 266 -12.62 0.19 -1.48
CA MET A 266 -12.53 0.42 -0.04
C MET A 266 -13.87 0.12 0.65
N VAL A 267 -14.99 0.60 0.13
CA VAL A 267 -16.32 0.32 0.68
C VAL A 267 -16.59 -1.19 0.71
N LEU A 268 -16.22 -1.91 -0.35
CA LEU A 268 -16.40 -3.36 -0.41
C LEU A 268 -15.52 -4.09 0.61
N VAL A 269 -14.22 -3.77 0.67
CA VAL A 269 -13.26 -4.45 1.57
C VAL A 269 -13.52 -4.09 3.03
N THR A 270 -13.62 -2.79 3.34
CA THR A 270 -13.87 -2.29 4.70
C THR A 270 -15.28 -2.60 5.16
N GLY A 271 -16.29 -2.37 4.34
CA GLY A 271 -17.69 -2.66 4.67
C GLY A 271 -17.93 -4.15 4.85
N GLY A 272 -17.40 -4.99 3.95
CA GLY A 272 -17.51 -6.44 4.05
C GLY A 272 -16.82 -7.02 5.28
N SER A 273 -15.62 -6.51 5.62
CA SER A 273 -14.89 -6.95 6.82
C SER A 273 -15.54 -6.49 8.13
N LEU A 274 -16.02 -5.25 8.21
CA LEU A 274 -16.74 -4.75 9.38
C LEU A 274 -18.09 -5.47 9.56
N LEU A 275 -18.82 -5.76 8.48
CA LEU A 275 -20.03 -6.57 8.53
C LEU A 275 -19.73 -7.98 9.05
N LEU A 276 -18.67 -8.62 8.53
CA LEU A 276 -18.24 -9.93 9.02
C LEU A 276 -17.88 -9.88 10.51
N PHE A 277 -17.17 -8.84 10.95
CA PHE A 277 -16.87 -8.62 12.36
C PHE A 277 -18.13 -8.41 13.20
N ALA A 278 -19.11 -7.63 12.75
CA ALA A 278 -20.36 -7.43 13.48
C ALA A 278 -21.16 -8.74 13.64
N VAL A 279 -21.17 -9.58 12.61
CA VAL A 279 -21.92 -10.85 12.62
C VAL A 279 -21.21 -11.95 13.42
N ARG A 280 -19.86 -11.95 13.45
CA ARG A 280 -19.08 -13.07 14.01
C ARG A 280 -18.14 -12.72 15.15
N GLY A 281 -17.86 -11.44 15.41
CA GLY A 281 -16.86 -11.00 16.39
C GLY A 281 -17.23 -11.26 17.86
N HIS A 282 -18.48 -11.65 18.12
CA HIS A 282 -18.97 -12.03 19.45
C HIS A 282 -18.97 -13.54 19.71
N ARG A 283 -18.67 -14.37 18.71
CA ARG A 283 -18.58 -15.83 18.83
C ARG A 283 -17.14 -16.25 19.12
#